data_AF-A0A7Y6DZZ6-F1
#
_entry.id   AF-A0A7Y6DZZ6-F1
#
_cell.length_a   1.000
_cell.length_b   1.000
_cell.length_c   1.000
_cell.angle_alpha   90.00
_cell.angle_beta   90.00
_cell.angle_gamma   90.00
#
_symmetry.space_group_name_H-M   'P 1'
#
loop_
_entity.id
_entity.type
_entity.pdbx_description
1 polymer ?
#
loop_
_entity_poly.entity_id
_entity_poly.type
_entity_poly.pdbx_seq_one_letter_code
_entity_poly.pdbx_strand_id
1 'polypeptide(L)' 'MGNDETAWRLDVTDDDIRAAKRAWLDAGDHGADNDEIASRYATYRQLVVGQAQQIADNFRARRAS' A
#
# COMPACT_ATOMS: atom_id res chain seq x y z
N MET A 1 -13.01 4.56 -31.84
CA MET A 1 -13.36 4.30 -30.43
C MET A 1 -12.05 4.24 -29.68
N GLY A 2 -11.66 5.34 -29.06
CA GLY A 2 -10.38 5.47 -28.34
C GLY A 2 -10.59 5.13 -26.86
N ASN A 3 -9.67 4.32 -26.35
CA ASN A 3 -9.60 3.78 -24.99
C ASN A 3 -9.71 4.85 -23.89
N ASP A 4 -10.72 4.76 -23.03
CA ASP A 4 -10.81 5.49 -21.76
C ASP A 4 -10.92 4.50 -20.59
N GLU A 5 -10.11 3.44 -20.63
CA GLU A 5 -9.67 2.79 -19.41
C GLU A 5 -8.61 3.67 -18.76
N THR A 6 -9.01 4.85 -18.26
CA THR A 6 -8.28 5.45 -17.14
C THR A 6 -8.42 4.47 -15.98
N ALA A 7 -7.57 3.45 -16.00
CA ALA A 7 -7.35 2.53 -14.92
C ALA A 7 -7.21 3.39 -13.68
N TRP A 8 -8.13 3.23 -12.73
CA TRP A 8 -8.10 3.90 -11.45
C TRP A 8 -6.86 3.39 -10.72
N ARG A 9 -5.72 3.97 -11.07
CA ARG A 9 -4.41 3.57 -10.57
C ARG A 9 -4.35 4.18 -9.17
N LEU A 10 -4.82 3.39 -8.20
CA LEU A 10 -4.83 3.79 -6.81
C LEU A 10 -3.37 3.97 -6.39
N ASP A 11 -2.97 5.22 -6.22
CA ASP A 11 -1.59 5.54 -5.88
C ASP A 11 -1.41 5.27 -4.39
N VAL A 12 -0.60 4.27 -4.02
CA VAL A 12 -0.22 4.10 -2.63
C VAL A 12 0.64 5.29 -2.25
N THR A 13 0.30 5.92 -1.14
CA THR A 13 1.05 7.04 -0.59
C THR A 13 1.74 6.65 0.72
N ASP A 14 2.76 7.44 1.08
CA ASP A 14 3.39 7.34 2.40
C ASP A 14 2.37 7.51 3.55
N ASP A 15 1.32 8.31 3.35
CA ASP A 15 0.29 8.54 4.37
C ASP A 15 -0.60 7.30 4.57
N ASP A 16 -0.91 6.58 3.50
CA ASP A 16 -1.62 5.29 3.59
C ASP A 16 -0.79 4.27 4.37
N ILE A 17 0.51 4.20 4.09
CA ILE A 17 1.45 3.32 4.80
C ILE A 17 1.53 3.71 6.27
N ARG A 18 1.64 5.00 6.60
CA ARG A 18 1.67 5.49 7.99
C ARG A 18 0.36 5.23 8.72
N ALA A 19 -0.78 5.35 8.04
CA ALA A 19 -2.08 5.05 8.61
C ALA A 19 -2.21 3.55 8.93
N ALA A 20 -1.87 2.68 7.97
CA ALA A 20 -1.91 1.23 8.17
C ALA A 20 -0.94 0.76 9.27
N LYS A 21 0.28 1.34 9.33
CA LYS A 21 1.24 1.04 10.40
C LYS A 21 0.68 1.43 11.76
N ARG A 22 0.06 2.60 11.89
CA ARG A 22 -0.56 3.05 13.14
C ARG A 22 -1.69 2.12 13.55
N ALA A 23 -2.56 1.74 12.64
CA ALA A 23 -3.66 0.81 12.92
C ALA A 23 -3.16 -0.57 13.39
N TRP A 24 -2.08 -1.10 12.79
CA TRP A 24 -1.47 -2.35 13.23
C TRP A 24 -0.90 -2.26 14.65
N LEU A 25 -0.16 -1.20 14.96
CA LEU A 25 0.40 -0.99 16.31
C LEU A 25 -0.72 -0.81 17.35
N ASP A 26 -1.71 0.01 17.02
CA ASP A 26 -2.88 0.26 17.88
C ASP A 26 -3.63 -1.02 18.24
N ALA A 27 -3.77 -1.94 17.29
CA ALA A 27 -4.35 -3.26 17.54
C ALA A 27 -3.56 -4.10 18.54
N GLY A 28 -2.23 -4.07 18.46
CA GLY A 28 -1.36 -4.75 19.41
C GLY A 28 -1.45 -4.13 20.81
N ASP A 29 -1.45 -2.80 20.88
CA ASP A 29 -1.47 -2.06 22.14
C ASP A 29 -2.81 -2.20 22.89
N HIS A 30 -3.92 -2.33 22.16
CA HIS A 30 -5.26 -2.51 22.74
C HIS A 30 -5.67 -3.97 22.96
N GLY A 31 -4.76 -4.93 22.72
CA GLY A 31 -5.01 -6.34 22.98
C GLY A 31 -6.03 -6.98 22.05
N ALA A 32 -6.07 -6.54 20.79
CA ALA A 32 -6.80 -7.25 19.73
C ALA A 32 -6.30 -8.69 19.61
N ASP A 33 -7.11 -9.57 19.03
CA ASP A 33 -6.69 -10.95 18.83
C ASP A 33 -5.58 -11.09 17.78
N ASN A 34 -4.92 -12.25 17.79
CA ASN A 34 -3.79 -12.51 16.89
C ASN A 34 -4.17 -12.48 15.41
N ASP A 35 -5.40 -12.86 15.06
CA ASP A 35 -5.86 -12.88 13.67
C ASP A 35 -6.08 -11.44 13.17
N GLU A 36 -6.61 -10.57 14.02
CA GLU A 36 -6.82 -9.16 13.74
C GLU A 36 -5.50 -8.40 13.59
N ILE A 37 -4.53 -8.66 14.47
CA ILE A 37 -3.18 -8.11 14.37
C ILE A 37 -2.49 -8.59 13.08
N ALA A 38 -2.59 -9.89 12.77
CA ALA A 38 -2.01 -10.47 11.56
C ALA A 38 -2.64 -9.90 10.28
N SER A 39 -3.96 -9.71 10.29
CA SER A 39 -4.70 -9.08 9.18
C SER A 39 -4.23 -7.65 8.94
N ARG A 40 -4.14 -6.82 9.99
CA ARG A 40 -3.64 -5.44 9.87
C ARG A 40 -2.19 -5.37 9.41
N TYR A 41 -1.35 -6.28 9.90
CA TYR A 41 0.02 -6.40 9.42
C TYR A 41 0.08 -6.77 7.93
N ALA A 42 -0.76 -7.70 7.47
CA ALA A 42 -0.85 -8.07 6.06
C ALA A 42 -1.24 -6.87 5.17
N THR A 43 -2.20 -6.06 5.60
CA THR A 43 -2.58 -4.81 4.91
C THR A 43 -1.42 -3.82 4.84
N TYR A 44 -0.74 -3.55 5.97
CA TYR A 44 0.44 -2.69 5.99
C TYR A 44 1.52 -3.19 5.03
N ARG A 45 1.80 -4.49 5.03
CA ARG A 45 2.80 -5.11 4.14
C ARG A 45 2.41 -4.95 2.66
N GLN A 46 1.15 -5.15 2.31
CA GLN A 46 0.67 -4.99 0.92
C GLN A 46 0.88 -3.57 0.40
N LEU A 47 0.61 -2.55 1.23
CA LEU A 47 0.85 -1.15 0.85
C LEU A 47 2.34 -0.86 0.64
N VAL A 48 3.22 -1.33 1.52
CA VAL A 48 4.67 -1.17 1.35
C VAL A 48 5.16 -1.79 0.04
N VAL A 49 4.70 -3.00 -0.28
CA VAL A 49 5.04 -3.67 -1.55
C VAL A 49 4.47 -2.91 -2.75
N GLY A 50 3.24 -2.42 -2.65
CA GLY A 50 2.62 -1.59 -3.68
C GLY A 50 3.43 -0.33 -3.99
N GLN A 51 3.83 0.43 -2.96
CA GLN A 51 4.65 1.63 -3.12
C GLN A 51 6.01 1.31 -3.78
N ALA A 52 6.66 0.23 -3.37
CA ALA A 52 7.93 -0.19 -3.95
C ALA A 52 7.78 -0.51 -5.45
N GLN A 53 6.70 -1.19 -5.83
CA GLN A 53 6.40 -1.49 -7.23
C GLN A 53 6.16 -0.21 -8.04
N GLN A 54 5.42 0.75 -7.49
CA GLN A 54 5.18 2.04 -8.16
C GLN A 54 6.47 2.82 -8.39
N ILE A 55 7.36 2.85 -7.40
CA ILE A 55 8.68 3.48 -7.55
C ILE A 55 9.47 2.79 -8.66
N ALA A 56 9.47 1.45 -8.68
CA ALA A 56 10.14 0.69 -9.72
C ALA A 56 9.54 0.95 -11.12
N ASP A 57 8.21 1.02 -11.23
CA ASP A 57 7.52 1.31 -12.48
C ASP A 57 7.82 2.74 -12.97
N ASN A 58 7.80 3.73 -12.07
CA ASN A 58 8.15 5.11 -12.36
C ASN A 58 9.60 5.23 -12.85
N PHE A 59 10.52 4.47 -12.24
CA PHE A 59 11.91 4.42 -12.68
C PHE A 59 12.04 3.82 -14.09
N ARG A 60 11.36 2.70 -14.37
CA ARG A 60 11.35 2.07 -15.70
C ARG A 60 10.77 2.99 -16.77
N ALA A 61 9.67 3.67 -16.48
CA ALA A 61 9.03 4.61 -17.39
C ALA A 61 9.96 5.77 -17.76
N ARG A 62 10.66 6.35 -16.78
CA ARG A 62 11.64 7.43 -17.01
C ARG A 62 12.84 6.99 -17.86
N ARG A 63 13.22 5.71 -17.82
CA ARG A 63 14.33 5.17 -18.61
C ARG A 63 13.95 4.84 -20.05
N ALA A 64 12.67 4.55 -20.29
CA ALA A 64 12.13 4.25 -21.62
C ALA A 64 11.71 5.51 -22.41
N SER A 65 11.82 6.70 -21.79
CA SER A 65 11.57 8.01 -22.38
C SER A 65 12.87 8.65 -22.84
#